data_AF-A0A519SP06-F1
#
_entry.id   AF-A0A519SP06-F1
#
_cell.length_a   1.000
_cell.length_b   1.000
_cell.length_c   1.000
_cell.angle_alpha   90.00
_cell.angle_beta   90.00
_cell.angle_gamma   90.00
#
_symmetry.space_group_name_H-M   'P 1'
#
loop_
_entity.id
_entity.type
_entity.pdbx_description
1 polymer ?
#
loop_
_entity_poly.entity_id
_entity_poly.type
_entity_poly.pdbx_seq_one_letter_code
_entity_poly.pdbx_strand_id
1 'polypeptide(L)'
;MKDICLILTGTILPNAIYGLDDVEVSIRRNQYLLAFRFYRSIFNDPIIYIDNSGYDFKKDTNFMLQLSELKIELIEFPRSVNTARGKGYQEFEMLNYAAGLCNGKYLRFIKITGRYIYTNIAELVSSTEKHSIIIDRHVRFKSAITSLFVCEVKFYHEFLMDSYVLADDSTGNYIEKVLYKKLKEARSGTVSFFKTNPLWMVPNSKSNFYPYKFSSALIKLTNGMIRKLPGLPKYII
;
A
#
# COMPACT_ATOMS: atom_id res chain seq x y z
N MET A 1 -6.53 -1.50 -24.47
CA MET A 1 -6.94 -1.88 -23.10
C MET A 1 -6.46 -0.79 -22.17
N LYS A 2 -7.06 -0.62 -20.98
CA LYS A 2 -6.46 0.24 -19.95
C LYS A 2 -5.29 -0.54 -19.35
N ASP A 3 -4.10 0.05 -19.31
CA ASP A 3 -2.89 -0.73 -19.02
C ASP A 3 -2.67 -0.96 -17.53
N ILE A 4 -3.25 -0.12 -16.67
CA ILE A 4 -3.03 -0.19 -15.22
C ILE A 4 -4.29 0.11 -14.40
N CYS A 5 -4.42 -0.53 -13.24
CA CYS A 5 -5.42 -0.23 -12.21
C CYS A 5 -4.73 0.05 -10.88
N LEU A 6 -5.17 1.06 -10.13
CA LEU A 6 -4.70 1.31 -8.78
C LEU A 6 -5.65 0.64 -7.77
N ILE A 7 -5.10 -0.20 -6.91
CA ILE A 7 -5.81 -0.86 -5.81
C ILE A 7 -5.37 -0.23 -4.50
N LEU A 8 -6.30 0.41 -3.81
CA LEU A 8 -6.14 0.97 -2.47
C LEU A 8 -6.75 0.01 -1.44
N THR A 9 -5.94 -0.53 -0.53
CA THR A 9 -6.41 -1.46 0.51
C THR A 9 -6.79 -0.72 1.80
N GLY A 10 -7.92 -1.10 2.38
CA GLY A 10 -8.57 -0.43 3.51
C GLY A 10 -8.89 -1.36 4.67
N THR A 11 -8.87 -0.79 5.88
CA THR A 11 -9.46 -1.40 7.07
C THR A 11 -9.93 -0.29 8.02
N ILE A 12 -10.98 0.48 7.69
CA ILE A 12 -11.40 1.64 8.49
C ILE A 12 -11.64 1.30 9.97
N LEU A 13 -12.31 0.18 10.26
CA LEU A 13 -12.48 -0.37 11.61
C LEU A 13 -11.41 -1.44 11.90
N PRO A 14 -10.32 -1.12 12.62
CA PRO A 14 -9.34 -2.14 13.02
C PRO A 14 -9.99 -3.26 13.87
N ASN A 15 -9.44 -4.47 13.79
CA ASN A 15 -9.76 -5.52 14.74
C ASN A 15 -9.00 -5.24 16.04
N ALA A 16 -9.63 -4.60 17.02
CA ALA A 16 -9.12 -4.53 18.39
C ALA A 16 -10.09 -5.26 19.33
N ILE A 17 -9.52 -6.06 20.23
CA ILE A 17 -10.27 -6.91 21.16
C ILE A 17 -10.97 -6.07 22.24
N TYR A 18 -10.62 -4.79 22.43
CA TYR A 18 -11.33 -3.86 23.31
C TYR A 18 -11.18 -2.42 22.82
N GLY A 19 -12.29 -1.68 22.78
CA GLY A 19 -12.33 -0.20 22.81
C GLY A 19 -11.47 0.51 21.78
N LEU A 20 -11.77 0.35 20.48
CA LEU A 20 -11.35 1.39 19.55
C LEU A 20 -12.06 2.68 19.90
N ASP A 21 -11.28 3.70 20.19
CA ASP A 21 -11.78 5.05 20.33
C ASP A 21 -12.37 5.48 18.97
N ASP A 22 -13.57 6.03 18.96
CA ASP A 22 -14.21 6.62 17.77
C ASP A 22 -13.27 7.64 17.07
N VAL A 23 -12.34 8.20 17.85
CA VAL A 23 -11.22 9.02 17.38
C VAL A 23 -10.33 8.27 16.37
N GLU A 24 -9.94 7.02 16.61
CA GLU A 24 -9.08 6.29 15.66
C GLU A 24 -9.82 6.02 14.34
N VAL A 25 -11.08 5.61 14.42
CA VAL A 25 -11.92 5.34 13.24
C VAL A 25 -12.08 6.60 12.39
N SER A 26 -12.43 7.72 13.02
CA SER A 26 -12.57 9.01 12.33
C SER A 26 -11.26 9.52 11.73
N ILE A 27 -10.12 9.32 12.41
CA ILE A 27 -8.78 9.63 11.86
C ILE A 27 -8.51 8.79 10.61
N ARG A 28 -8.72 7.46 10.66
CA ARG A 28 -8.46 6.56 9.53
C ARG A 28 -9.37 6.88 8.36
N ARG A 29 -10.66 7.09 8.61
CA ARG A 29 -11.64 7.55 7.62
C ARG A 29 -11.13 8.79 6.88
N ASN A 30 -10.69 9.82 7.60
CA ASN A 30 -10.18 11.05 7.00
C ASN A 30 -8.87 10.84 6.23
N GLN A 31 -8.00 9.93 6.69
CA GLN A 31 -6.78 9.56 5.96
C GLN A 31 -7.08 8.96 4.58
N TYR A 32 -8.06 8.06 4.49
CA TYR A 32 -8.49 7.49 3.22
C TYR A 32 -9.03 8.57 2.27
N LEU A 33 -9.90 9.46 2.76
CA LEU A 33 -10.44 10.57 1.94
C LEU A 33 -9.33 11.49 1.40
N LEU A 34 -8.33 11.81 2.22
CA LEU A 34 -7.19 12.61 1.77
C LEU A 34 -6.35 11.87 0.72
N ALA A 35 -6.12 10.57 0.92
CA ALA A 35 -5.40 9.74 -0.05
C ALA A 35 -6.17 9.60 -1.38
N PHE A 36 -7.49 9.45 -1.34
CA PHE A 36 -8.32 9.37 -2.54
C PHE A 36 -8.19 10.61 -3.41
N ARG A 37 -8.30 11.80 -2.82
CA ARG A 37 -8.10 13.07 -3.52
C ARG A 37 -6.71 13.17 -4.15
N PHE A 38 -5.69 12.81 -3.39
CA PHE A 38 -4.30 12.82 -3.87
C PHE A 38 -4.09 11.87 -5.06
N TYR A 39 -4.51 10.61 -4.95
CA TYR A 39 -4.31 9.66 -6.04
C TYR A 39 -5.13 10.02 -7.26
N ARG A 40 -6.37 10.48 -7.08
CA ARG A 40 -7.20 10.89 -8.21
C ARG A 40 -6.64 12.14 -8.92
N SER A 41 -5.97 13.05 -8.21
CA SER A 41 -5.33 14.21 -8.86
C SER A 41 -4.09 13.85 -9.69
N ILE A 42 -3.57 12.62 -9.56
CA ILE A 42 -2.39 12.13 -10.28
C ILE A 42 -2.78 11.11 -11.36
N PHE A 43 -3.72 10.21 -11.03
CA PHE A 43 -4.10 9.09 -11.88
C PHE A 43 -5.43 9.34 -12.59
N ASN A 44 -5.42 9.19 -13.91
CA ASN A 44 -6.63 9.09 -14.72
C ASN A 44 -7.13 7.64 -14.85
N ASP A 45 -6.32 6.67 -14.41
CA ASP A 45 -6.62 5.25 -14.46
C ASP A 45 -7.70 4.82 -13.45
N PRO A 46 -8.33 3.64 -13.63
CA PRO A 46 -9.28 3.10 -12.67
C PRO A 46 -8.64 2.93 -11.29
N ILE A 47 -9.36 3.39 -10.26
CA ILE A 47 -8.97 3.19 -8.87
C ILE A 47 -10.05 2.35 -8.20
N ILE A 48 -9.64 1.25 -7.59
CA ILE A 48 -10.46 0.41 -6.73
C ILE A 48 -10.01 0.70 -5.29
N TYR A 49 -10.97 1.00 -4.42
CA TYR A 49 -10.79 0.95 -2.98
C TYR A 49 -11.49 -0.29 -2.43
N ILE A 50 -10.73 -1.17 -1.79
CA ILE A 50 -11.25 -2.39 -1.16
C ILE A 50 -11.01 -2.33 0.35
N ASP A 51 -12.06 -2.55 1.14
CA ASP A 51 -12.00 -2.47 2.60
C ASP A 51 -12.56 -3.75 3.24
N ASN A 52 -11.84 -4.31 4.22
CA ASN A 52 -12.24 -5.55 4.91
C ASN A 52 -12.70 -5.34 6.35
N SER A 53 -13.05 -4.11 6.73
CA SER A 53 -13.33 -3.77 8.13
C SER A 53 -14.80 -3.89 8.53
N GLY A 54 -15.72 -4.09 7.59
CA GLY A 54 -17.16 -4.09 7.86
C GLY A 54 -17.70 -2.71 8.27
N TYR A 55 -17.02 -1.63 7.85
CA TYR A 55 -17.50 -0.26 8.04
C TYR A 55 -18.81 -0.06 7.26
N ASP A 56 -19.81 0.55 7.89
CA ASP A 56 -21.11 0.81 7.26
C ASP A 56 -21.05 2.05 6.35
N PHE A 57 -20.51 1.87 5.15
CA PHE A 57 -20.34 2.94 4.16
C PHE A 57 -21.67 3.61 3.77
N LYS A 58 -22.79 2.87 3.84
CA LYS A 58 -24.12 3.41 3.50
C LYS A 58 -24.56 4.52 4.43
N LYS A 59 -24.09 4.51 5.69
CA LYS A 59 -24.36 5.58 6.67
C LYS A 59 -23.39 6.77 6.55
N ASP A 60 -22.27 6.60 5.85
CA ASP A 60 -21.27 7.64 5.66
C ASP A 60 -21.42 8.34 4.31
N THR A 61 -22.45 9.18 4.22
CA THR A 61 -22.83 9.88 2.98
C THR A 61 -21.68 10.71 2.41
N ASN A 62 -20.85 11.34 3.25
CA ASN A 62 -19.71 12.14 2.81
C ASN A 62 -18.62 11.28 2.17
N PHE A 63 -18.36 10.09 2.71
CA PHE A 63 -17.38 9.17 2.14
C PHE A 63 -17.85 8.65 0.78
N MET A 64 -19.12 8.24 0.70
CA MET A 64 -19.73 7.76 -0.54
C MET A 64 -19.82 8.83 -1.63
N LEU A 65 -20.18 10.07 -1.26
CA LEU A 65 -20.19 11.20 -2.18
C LEU A 65 -18.80 11.40 -2.80
N GLN A 66 -17.74 11.38 -1.97
CA GLN A 66 -16.39 11.58 -2.47
C GLN A 66 -15.92 10.45 -3.38
N LEU A 67 -16.20 9.19 -3.04
CA LEU A 67 -15.90 8.06 -3.93
C LEU A 67 -16.56 8.24 -5.30
N SER A 68 -17.83 8.65 -5.32
CA SER A 68 -18.58 8.92 -6.55
C SER A 68 -17.97 10.07 -7.36
N GLU A 69 -17.70 11.22 -6.71
CA GLU A 69 -17.09 12.39 -7.36
C GLU A 69 -15.72 12.07 -7.96
N LEU A 70 -14.90 11.30 -7.23
CA LEU A 70 -13.56 10.89 -7.65
C LEU A 70 -13.57 9.65 -8.54
N LYS A 71 -14.75 9.09 -8.86
CA LYS A 71 -14.92 7.87 -9.66
C LYS A 71 -14.02 6.72 -9.16
N ILE A 72 -14.05 6.48 -7.86
CA ILE A 72 -13.35 5.37 -7.19
C ILE A 72 -14.37 4.27 -6.94
N GLU A 73 -14.09 3.07 -7.42
CA GLU A 73 -14.92 1.89 -7.18
C GLU A 73 -14.69 1.39 -5.76
N LEU A 74 -15.77 1.27 -4.97
CA LEU A 74 -15.74 0.68 -3.63
C LEU A 74 -16.05 -0.81 -3.70
N ILE A 75 -15.23 -1.60 -3.01
CA ILE A 75 -15.49 -3.01 -2.73
C ILE A 75 -15.50 -3.22 -1.22
N GLU A 76 -16.66 -3.59 -0.69
CA GLU A 76 -16.81 -4.04 0.68
C GLU A 76 -16.45 -5.52 0.75
N PHE A 77 -15.26 -5.83 1.24
CA PHE A 77 -14.82 -7.21 1.45
C PHE A 77 -15.22 -7.67 2.85
N PRO A 78 -15.72 -8.91 3.03
CA PRO A 78 -16.05 -9.40 4.36
C PRO A 78 -14.81 -9.46 5.26
N ARG A 79 -15.01 -9.29 6.57
CA ARG A 79 -13.95 -9.54 7.54
C ARG A 79 -13.47 -10.98 7.38
N SER A 80 -12.15 -11.16 7.44
CA SER A 80 -11.55 -12.49 7.42
C SER A 80 -12.07 -13.35 8.56
N VAL A 81 -12.35 -14.63 8.30
CA VAL A 81 -12.57 -15.62 9.37
C VAL A 81 -11.27 -15.99 10.09
N ASN A 82 -10.12 -15.66 9.48
CA ASN A 82 -8.78 -16.01 9.96
C ASN A 82 -8.04 -14.80 10.55
N THR A 83 -8.74 -13.91 11.28
CA THR A 83 -8.15 -12.67 11.83
C THR A 83 -6.91 -12.91 12.71
N ALA A 84 -6.86 -14.05 13.40
CA ALA A 84 -5.73 -14.47 14.26
C ALA A 84 -4.41 -14.63 13.49
N ARG A 85 -4.46 -14.85 12.17
CA ARG A 85 -3.27 -15.01 11.32
C ARG A 85 -2.54 -13.70 11.04
N GLY A 86 -3.13 -12.57 11.42
CA GLY A 86 -2.48 -11.26 11.35
C GLY A 86 -3.05 -10.32 10.33
N LYS A 87 -2.58 -9.06 10.37
CA LYS A 87 -3.07 -7.99 9.50
C LYS A 87 -2.67 -8.21 8.05
N GLY A 88 -1.45 -8.70 7.82
CA GLY A 88 -0.93 -9.00 6.49
C GLY A 88 -1.70 -10.10 5.78
N TYR A 89 -2.12 -11.14 6.51
CA TYR A 89 -3.01 -12.18 5.98
C TYR A 89 -4.32 -11.57 5.49
N GLN A 90 -4.99 -10.78 6.33
CA GLN A 90 -6.31 -10.20 6.05
C GLN A 90 -6.26 -9.21 4.87
N GLU A 91 -5.19 -8.41 4.77
CA GLU A 91 -5.00 -7.48 3.65
C GLU A 91 -4.79 -8.22 2.33
N PHE A 92 -4.00 -9.29 2.34
CA PHE A 92 -3.75 -10.05 1.11
C PHE A 92 -4.90 -10.97 0.71
N GLU A 93 -5.71 -11.44 1.67
CA GLU A 93 -6.95 -12.15 1.39
C GLU A 93 -7.91 -11.29 0.54
N MET A 94 -8.13 -10.03 0.93
CA MET A 94 -8.93 -9.10 0.10
C MET A 94 -8.20 -8.68 -1.18
N LEU A 95 -6.87 -8.55 -1.15
CA LEU A 95 -6.09 -8.21 -2.34
C LEU A 95 -6.20 -9.29 -3.43
N ASN A 96 -6.20 -10.57 -3.05
CA ASN A 96 -6.42 -11.67 -3.99
C ASN A 96 -7.75 -11.50 -4.74
N TYR A 97 -8.82 -11.14 -4.02
CA TYR A 97 -10.11 -10.86 -4.62
C TYR A 97 -10.06 -9.68 -5.60
N ALA A 98 -9.48 -8.54 -5.19
CA ALA A 98 -9.35 -7.36 -6.05
C ALA A 98 -8.48 -7.64 -7.30
N ALA A 99 -7.35 -8.33 -7.14
CA ALA A 99 -6.50 -8.75 -8.25
C ALA A 99 -7.22 -9.72 -9.19
N GLY A 100 -8.14 -10.53 -8.67
CA GLY A 100 -9.08 -11.36 -9.44
C GLY A 100 -9.93 -10.53 -10.41
N LEU A 101 -10.48 -9.41 -9.94
CA LEU A 101 -11.29 -8.51 -10.77
C LEU A 101 -10.48 -7.80 -11.86
N CYS A 102 -9.16 -7.66 -11.67
CA CYS A 102 -8.26 -7.12 -12.68
C CYS A 102 -7.92 -8.10 -13.80
N ASN A 103 -8.13 -9.41 -13.60
CA ASN A 103 -7.76 -10.44 -14.57
C ASN A 103 -8.48 -10.24 -15.91
N GLY A 104 -7.72 -10.27 -17.00
CA GLY A 104 -8.23 -10.02 -18.35
C GLY A 104 -8.69 -8.58 -18.64
N LYS A 105 -8.70 -7.67 -17.64
CA LYS A 105 -9.10 -6.26 -17.80
C LYS A 105 -7.92 -5.29 -17.86
N TYR A 106 -6.89 -5.56 -17.08
CA TYR A 106 -5.69 -4.73 -16.98
C TYR A 106 -4.44 -5.58 -17.17
N LEU A 107 -3.38 -4.98 -17.73
CA LEU A 107 -2.08 -5.64 -17.79
C LEU A 107 -1.44 -5.67 -16.39
N ARG A 108 -1.61 -4.60 -15.62
CA ARG A 108 -0.95 -4.40 -14.33
C ARG A 108 -1.87 -3.78 -13.30
N PHE A 109 -1.49 -3.90 -12.05
CA PHE A 109 -2.03 -3.08 -10.98
C PHE A 109 -0.93 -2.50 -10.10
N ILE A 110 -1.23 -1.36 -9.49
CA ILE A 110 -0.45 -0.77 -8.40
C ILE A 110 -1.21 -1.08 -7.12
N LYS A 111 -0.59 -1.74 -6.16
CA LYS A 111 -1.16 -1.88 -4.81
C LYS A 111 -0.61 -0.79 -3.93
N ILE A 112 -1.48 -0.11 -3.19
CA ILE A 112 -1.11 0.84 -2.14
C ILE A 112 -1.95 0.57 -0.89
N THR A 113 -1.31 0.59 0.29
CA THR A 113 -2.07 0.68 1.55
C THR A 113 -2.82 2.02 1.58
N GLY A 114 -4.14 1.99 1.48
CA GLY A 114 -4.95 3.11 0.98
C GLY A 114 -4.90 4.40 1.78
N ARG A 115 -4.41 4.38 3.03
CA ARG A 115 -4.20 5.57 3.87
C ARG A 115 -2.82 6.21 3.73
N TYR A 116 -1.91 5.58 2.98
CA TYR A 116 -0.57 6.11 2.74
C TYR A 116 -0.59 6.96 1.48
N ILE A 117 0.05 8.12 1.53
CA ILE A 117 0.26 9.01 0.40
C ILE A 117 1.72 8.91 -0.03
N TYR A 118 1.97 8.39 -1.23
CA TYR A 118 3.28 8.34 -1.85
C TYR A 118 3.50 9.60 -2.70
N THR A 119 4.23 10.59 -2.21
CA THR A 119 4.31 11.92 -2.83
C THR A 119 5.05 11.93 -4.18
N ASN A 120 5.93 10.96 -4.41
CA ASN A 120 6.63 10.77 -5.69
C ASN A 120 6.04 9.62 -6.52
N ILE A 121 4.77 9.23 -6.30
CA ILE A 121 4.18 8.06 -6.96
C ILE A 121 4.24 8.12 -8.50
N ALA A 122 4.04 9.29 -9.10
CA ALA A 122 4.12 9.45 -10.55
C ALA A 122 5.50 9.05 -11.10
N GLU A 123 6.57 9.45 -10.41
CA GLU A 123 7.94 9.10 -10.75
C GLU A 123 8.18 7.59 -10.58
N LEU A 124 7.73 7.03 -9.44
CA LEU A 124 7.89 5.60 -9.13
C LEU A 124 7.27 4.70 -10.19
N VAL A 125 6.12 5.08 -10.76
CA VAL A 125 5.36 4.25 -11.70
C VAL A 125 5.72 4.49 -13.17
N SER A 126 6.35 5.63 -13.49
CA SER A 126 6.65 6.09 -14.87
C SER A 126 7.54 5.16 -15.71
N SER A 127 8.27 4.23 -15.09
CA SER A 127 9.25 3.41 -15.81
C SER A 127 9.27 1.94 -15.35
N THR A 128 8.08 1.44 -15.06
CA THR A 128 7.89 0.13 -14.42
C THR A 128 7.72 -1.03 -15.41
N GLU A 129 7.57 -0.77 -16.70
CA GLU A 129 7.01 -1.70 -17.71
C GLU A 129 7.81 -2.98 -18.00
N LYS A 130 9.07 -3.07 -17.58
CA LYS A 130 9.98 -4.16 -17.99
C LYS A 130 9.98 -5.39 -17.07
N HIS A 131 9.31 -5.31 -15.92
CA HIS A 131 9.40 -6.34 -14.87
C HIS A 131 8.03 -6.78 -14.44
N SER A 132 7.83 -8.08 -14.22
CA SER A 132 6.53 -8.59 -13.77
C SER A 132 6.13 -8.08 -12.40
N ILE A 133 7.09 -7.79 -11.52
CA ILE A 133 6.80 -7.10 -10.25
C ILE A 133 7.91 -6.14 -9.87
N ILE A 134 7.52 -4.98 -9.34
CA ILE A 134 8.39 -3.97 -8.78
C ILE A 134 8.00 -3.74 -7.32
N ILE A 135 8.89 -4.11 -6.42
CA ILE A 135 8.67 -4.10 -4.98
C ILE A 135 10.01 -4.02 -4.24
N ASP A 136 10.08 -3.09 -3.29
CA ASP A 136 11.28 -2.95 -2.46
C ASP A 136 11.41 -4.07 -1.44
N ARG A 137 12.64 -4.43 -1.08
CA ARG A 137 12.95 -5.50 -0.12
C ARG A 137 14.07 -5.10 0.82
N HIS A 138 13.93 -5.44 2.09
CA HIS A 138 15.00 -5.41 3.07
C HIS A 138 15.70 -6.78 3.14
N VAL A 139 16.86 -6.90 2.51
CA VAL A 139 17.62 -8.16 2.45
C VAL A 139 18.00 -8.68 3.83
N ARG A 140 18.51 -7.81 4.71
CA ARG A 140 18.92 -8.18 6.08
C ARG A 140 17.75 -8.70 6.91
N PHE A 141 16.59 -8.06 6.78
CA PHE A 141 15.38 -8.43 7.53
C PHE A 141 14.54 -9.48 6.81
N LYS A 142 14.96 -9.93 5.62
CA LYS A 142 14.24 -10.88 4.76
C LYS A 142 12.77 -10.52 4.61
N SER A 143 12.51 -9.26 4.27
CA SER A 143 11.18 -8.64 4.28
C SER A 143 10.93 -7.87 2.97
N ALA A 144 9.74 -8.02 2.40
CA ALA A 144 9.27 -7.21 1.29
C ALA A 144 8.45 -6.01 1.80
N ILE A 145 8.56 -4.85 1.14
CA ILE A 145 7.77 -3.67 1.48
C ILE A 145 6.41 -3.78 0.78
N THR A 146 5.42 -4.28 1.51
CA THR A 146 4.10 -4.66 0.98
C THR A 146 3.13 -3.49 0.85
N SER A 147 3.46 -2.32 1.41
CA SER A 147 2.59 -1.14 1.40
C SER A 147 2.48 -0.46 0.03
N LEU A 148 3.47 -0.67 -0.86
CA LEU A 148 3.44 -0.25 -2.26
C LEU A 148 4.16 -1.27 -3.14
N PHE A 149 3.52 -1.68 -4.23
CA PHE A 149 4.19 -2.39 -5.33
C PHE A 149 3.42 -2.26 -6.64
N VAL A 150 4.10 -2.51 -7.76
CA VAL A 150 3.49 -2.62 -9.10
C VAL A 150 3.62 -4.06 -9.57
N CYS A 151 2.54 -4.67 -10.05
CA CYS A 151 2.52 -6.07 -10.44
C CYS A 151 1.79 -6.28 -11.75
N GLU A 152 2.33 -7.10 -12.64
CA GLU A 152 1.57 -7.69 -13.74
C GLU A 152 0.48 -8.57 -13.17
N VAL A 153 -0.75 -8.40 -13.68
CA VAL A 153 -1.91 -9.18 -13.23
C VAL A 153 -1.64 -10.67 -13.46
N LYS A 154 -1.15 -11.05 -14.64
CA LYS A 154 -0.80 -12.43 -14.97
C LYS A 154 0.20 -13.02 -13.98
N PHE A 155 1.29 -12.30 -13.69
CA PHE A 155 2.31 -12.76 -12.74
C PHE A 155 1.74 -12.92 -11.33
N TYR A 156 0.91 -11.98 -10.86
CA TYR A 156 0.26 -12.11 -9.57
C TYR A 156 -0.56 -13.40 -9.51
N HIS A 157 -1.42 -13.64 -10.50
CA HIS A 157 -2.28 -14.83 -10.57
C HIS A 157 -1.49 -16.14 -10.63
N GLU A 158 -0.44 -16.20 -11.43
CA GLU A 158 0.34 -17.44 -11.64
C GLU A 158 1.33 -17.73 -10.50
N PHE A 159 1.79 -16.70 -9.78
CA PHE A 159 2.94 -16.84 -8.87
C PHE A 159 2.69 -16.39 -7.42
N LEU A 160 1.88 -15.34 -7.21
CA LEU A 160 1.66 -14.75 -5.89
C LEU A 160 0.28 -15.05 -5.31
N MET A 161 -0.68 -15.43 -6.15
CA MET A 161 -2.02 -15.82 -5.73
C MET A 161 -1.92 -16.89 -4.65
N ASP A 162 -2.77 -16.74 -3.65
CA ASP A 162 -2.84 -17.58 -2.45
C ASP A 162 -1.58 -17.70 -1.61
N SER A 163 -0.47 -17.02 -1.93
CA SER A 163 0.74 -17.05 -1.09
C SER A 163 0.48 -16.58 0.34
N TYR A 164 -0.49 -15.69 0.54
CA TYR A 164 -0.91 -15.20 1.86
C TYR A 164 -1.40 -16.30 2.80
N VAL A 165 -1.83 -17.45 2.28
CA VAL A 165 -2.24 -18.61 3.12
C VAL A 165 -1.07 -19.21 3.89
N LEU A 166 0.15 -18.78 3.63
CA LEU A 166 1.34 -19.14 4.42
C LEU A 166 1.60 -18.15 5.55
N ALA A 167 0.99 -16.97 5.54
CA ALA A 167 1.22 -15.93 6.53
C ALA A 167 0.54 -16.28 7.86
N ASP A 168 1.28 -16.16 8.95
CA ASP A 168 0.77 -16.35 10.30
C ASP A 168 1.67 -15.57 11.28
N ASP A 169 1.16 -14.43 11.74
CA ASP A 169 1.86 -13.53 12.66
C ASP A 169 2.22 -14.22 13.98
N SER A 170 1.42 -15.19 14.45
CA SER A 170 1.65 -15.90 15.71
C SER A 170 2.89 -16.80 15.67
N THR A 171 3.24 -17.27 14.47
CA THR A 171 4.45 -18.06 14.21
C THR A 171 5.64 -17.19 13.77
N GLY A 172 5.45 -15.87 13.72
CA GLY A 172 6.43 -14.92 13.20
C GLY A 172 6.62 -14.97 11.68
N ASN A 173 5.72 -15.64 10.94
CA ASN A 173 5.75 -15.72 9.48
C ASN A 173 4.82 -14.65 8.86
N TYR A 174 5.20 -13.38 9.01
CA TYR A 174 4.47 -12.24 8.46
C TYR A 174 4.40 -12.28 6.93
N ILE A 175 3.39 -11.62 6.34
CA ILE A 175 3.19 -11.58 4.88
C ILE A 175 4.42 -11.02 4.13
N GLU A 176 5.13 -10.07 4.73
CA GLU A 176 6.35 -9.49 4.18
C GLU A 176 7.45 -10.54 4.02
N LYS A 177 7.56 -11.47 4.98
CA LYS A 177 8.53 -12.58 4.94
C LYS A 177 8.10 -13.64 3.92
N VAL A 178 6.80 -13.93 3.85
CA VAL A 178 6.23 -14.86 2.85
C VAL A 178 6.54 -14.37 1.45
N LEU A 179 6.20 -13.12 1.14
CA LEU A 179 6.48 -12.51 -0.16
C LEU A 179 7.97 -12.40 -0.42
N TYR A 180 8.80 -12.05 0.57
CA TYR A 180 10.24 -12.03 0.38
C TYR A 180 10.79 -13.39 -0.06
N LYS A 181 10.35 -14.48 0.58
CA LYS A 181 10.74 -15.86 0.19
C LYS A 181 10.24 -16.18 -1.21
N LYS A 182 8.96 -15.94 -1.51
CA LYS A 182 8.40 -16.19 -2.84
C LYS A 182 9.12 -15.41 -3.95
N LEU A 183 9.40 -14.14 -3.75
CA LEU A 183 10.11 -13.32 -4.74
C LEU A 183 11.57 -13.73 -4.95
N LYS A 184 12.17 -14.51 -4.05
CA LYS A 184 13.49 -15.13 -4.29
C LYS A 184 13.42 -16.37 -5.18
N GLU A 185 12.26 -17.01 -5.28
CA GLU A 185 12.02 -18.17 -6.14
C GLU A 185 11.68 -17.75 -7.59
N ALA A 186 11.41 -16.47 -7.82
CA ALA A 186 11.08 -15.94 -9.15
C ALA A 186 12.28 -16.00 -10.11
N ARG A 187 11.99 -16.14 -11.41
CA ARG A 187 13.02 -16.16 -12.47
C ARG A 187 13.82 -14.85 -12.47
N SER A 188 15.07 -14.95 -12.91
CA SER A 188 15.94 -13.77 -13.08
C SER A 188 15.28 -12.76 -14.02
N GLY A 189 15.32 -11.47 -13.66
CA GLY A 189 14.71 -10.38 -14.43
C GLY A 189 13.21 -10.14 -14.15
N THR A 190 12.51 -11.05 -13.45
CA THR A 190 11.08 -10.91 -13.13
C THR A 190 10.81 -9.86 -12.05
N VAL A 191 11.69 -9.78 -11.05
CA VAL A 191 11.54 -8.88 -9.89
C VAL A 191 12.52 -7.73 -10.00
N SER A 192 12.04 -6.50 -9.82
CA SER A 192 12.88 -5.29 -9.72
C SER A 192 12.50 -4.44 -8.50
N PHE A 193 13.36 -3.46 -8.21
CA PHE A 193 13.15 -2.42 -7.21
C PHE A 193 12.66 -1.13 -7.85
N PHE A 194 12.08 -0.23 -7.06
CA PHE A 194 11.82 1.12 -7.53
C PHE A 194 13.15 1.83 -7.82
N LYS A 195 13.18 2.63 -8.90
CA LYS A 195 14.41 3.34 -9.30
C LYS A 195 14.79 4.43 -8.29
N THR A 196 13.79 5.00 -7.63
CA THR A 196 13.96 5.98 -6.56
C THR A 196 13.20 5.54 -5.33
N ASN A 197 13.66 6.01 -4.17
CA ASN A 197 13.06 5.62 -2.90
C ASN A 197 11.60 6.13 -2.82
N PRO A 198 10.65 5.27 -2.47
CA PRO A 198 9.28 5.72 -2.22
C PRO A 198 9.23 6.69 -1.05
N LEU A 199 8.74 7.91 -1.30
CA LEU A 199 8.52 8.93 -0.28
C LEU A 199 7.05 8.90 0.12
N TRP A 200 6.77 8.54 1.37
CA TRP A 200 5.40 8.39 1.83
C TRP A 200 5.13 9.06 3.17
N MET A 201 3.84 9.30 3.40
CA MET A 201 3.30 9.84 4.64
C MET A 201 1.91 9.26 4.94
N VAL A 202 1.49 9.43 6.19
CA VAL A 202 0.11 9.21 6.62
C VAL A 202 -0.45 10.57 7.03
N PRO A 203 -1.57 11.03 6.45
CA PRO A 203 -2.18 12.28 6.86
C PRO A 203 -2.59 12.25 8.34
N ASN A 204 -2.38 13.34 9.08
CA ASN A 204 -2.91 13.50 10.43
C ASN A 204 -4.09 14.49 10.43
N SER A 205 -4.99 14.38 11.41
CA SER A 205 -6.20 15.22 11.55
C SER A 205 -5.90 16.71 11.73
N LYS A 206 -4.69 17.04 12.23
CA LYS A 206 -4.08 18.35 12.11
C LYS A 206 -3.23 18.30 10.85
N SER A 207 -3.48 19.19 9.91
CA SER A 207 -2.87 19.39 8.58
C SER A 207 -1.33 19.55 8.56
N ASN A 208 -0.61 18.70 9.28
CA ASN A 208 0.84 18.67 9.36
C ASN A 208 1.35 17.45 8.62
N PHE A 209 1.99 17.75 7.50
CA PHE A 209 2.75 16.83 6.65
C PHE A 209 3.94 16.29 7.46
N TYR A 210 3.89 15.04 7.90
CA TYR A 210 5.07 14.37 8.44
C TYR A 210 5.57 13.34 7.43
N PRO A 211 6.68 13.59 6.72
CA PRO A 211 7.38 12.52 6.03
C PRO A 211 7.82 11.51 7.10
N TYR A 212 7.36 10.26 7.01
CA TYR A 212 7.79 9.23 7.93
C TYR A 212 9.25 8.89 7.61
N LYS A 213 10.18 9.50 8.34
CA LYS A 213 11.61 9.15 8.27
C LYS A 213 11.81 7.85 9.05
N PHE A 214 12.23 6.79 8.36
CA PHE A 214 12.78 5.60 9.01
C PHE A 214 13.87 6.01 10.03
N SER A 215 13.91 5.29 11.15
CA SER A 215 14.66 5.54 12.38
C SER A 215 15.89 6.46 12.28
N SER A 216 15.93 7.48 13.15
CA SER A 216 17.04 8.40 13.42
C SER A 216 18.40 7.74 13.71
N ALA A 217 18.47 6.43 13.90
CA ALA A 217 19.70 5.67 14.10
C ALA A 217 20.56 5.53 12.81
N LEU A 218 19.97 5.59 11.62
CA LEU A 218 20.69 5.40 10.35
C LEU A 218 21.21 6.70 9.71
N ILE A 219 20.61 7.85 10.06
CA ILE A 219 21.03 9.16 9.55
C ILE A 219 22.40 9.59 10.13
N LYS A 220 22.75 9.15 11.36
CA LYS A 220 24.08 9.45 11.93
C LYS A 220 25.24 8.77 11.19
N LEU A 221 24.98 7.67 10.48
CA LEU A 221 26.01 6.94 9.73
C LEU A 221 26.22 7.51 8.31
N THR A 222 25.19 8.10 7.70
CA THR A 222 25.29 8.69 6.35
C THR A 222 25.58 10.20 6.36
N ASN A 223 25.22 10.93 7.43
CA ASN A 223 25.58 12.34 7.59
C ASN A 223 27.08 12.58 7.86
N GLY A 224 27.86 11.53 8.12
CA GLY A 224 29.32 11.59 8.13
C GLY A 224 29.95 11.72 6.74
N MET A 225 29.20 11.43 5.66
CA MET A 225 29.70 11.43 4.28
C MET A 225 29.11 12.53 3.38
N ILE A 226 28.11 13.30 3.84
CA ILE A 226 27.53 14.43 3.09
C ILE A 226 27.90 15.75 3.78
N ARG A 227 29.19 15.98 3.98
CA ARG A 227 29.74 17.34 4.14
C ARG A 227 30.52 17.66 2.87
N LYS A 228 29.83 18.26 1.90
CA LYS A 228 30.35 19.18 0.86
C LYS A 228 29.36 19.32 -0.31
N LEU A 229 28.23 19.98 -0.09
CA LEU A 229 27.50 20.67 -1.16
C LEU A 229 26.86 21.93 -0.54
N PRO A 230 27.29 23.15 -0.91
CA PRO A 230 26.70 24.39 -0.41
C PRO A 230 25.41 24.73 -1.17
N GLY A 231 24.35 25.13 -0.47
CA GLY A 231 23.25 25.86 -1.11
C GLY A 231 21.79 25.46 -0.82
N LEU A 232 21.44 24.95 0.37
CA LEU A 232 20.01 24.85 0.75
C LEU A 232 19.73 25.57 2.09
N PRO A 233 18.68 26.42 2.15
CA PRO A 233 18.38 27.26 3.30
C PRO A 233 17.87 26.43 4.49
N LYS A 234 18.37 26.79 5.67
CA LYS A 234 17.93 26.25 6.97
C LYS A 234 16.57 26.85 7.31
N TYR A 235 15.55 26.02 7.49
CA TYR A 235 14.37 26.41 8.26
C TYR A 235 14.45 25.80 9.67
N ILE A 236 14.29 26.70 10.62
CA ILE A 236 14.46 26.56 12.06
C ILE A 236 13.16 25.95 12.65
N ILE A 237 13.38 24.93 13.48
CA ILE A 237 12.57 24.22 14.49
C ILE A 237 11.07 24.58 14.56
#